data_AF-A0A6A7LTK6-F1
#
_entry.id   AF-A0A6A7LTK6-F1
#
_cell.length_a   1.000
_cell.length_b   1.000
_cell.length_c   1.000
_cell.angle_alpha   90.00
_cell.angle_beta   90.00
_cell.angle_gamma   90.00
#
_symmetry.space_group_name_H-M   'P 1'
#
loop_
_entity.id
_entity.type
_entity.pdbx_description
1 polymer ?
#
loop_
_entity_poly.entity_id
_entity_poly.type
_entity_poly.pdbx_seq_one_letter_code
_entity_poly.pdbx_strand_id
1 'polypeptide(L)'
;MLLQLLAAPVTAPVAGIRFILEQIRTMAERELLDEDRIREELLLLQIRLQDGEISEEEYAVQESEIIARLREARALRQRGG
;
A
#
# COMPACT_ATOMS: atom_id res chain seq x y z
N MET A 1 8.45 22.22 18.36
CA MET A 1 8.07 23.08 17.22
C MET A 1 9.15 22.95 16.15
N LEU A 2 8.74 22.65 14.91
CA LEU A 2 9.46 22.75 13.62
C LEU A 2 10.41 21.64 13.12
N LEU A 3 11.08 20.83 13.97
CA LEU A 3 11.93 19.73 13.45
C LEU A 3 11.17 18.44 13.08
N GLN A 4 9.88 18.32 13.43
CA GLN A 4 9.03 17.22 12.96
C GLN A 4 8.54 17.38 11.52
N LEU A 5 8.80 18.51 10.88
CA LEU A 5 8.41 18.77 9.49
C LEU A 5 9.53 18.42 8.49
N LEU A 6 10.76 18.21 8.96
CA LEU A 6 11.94 17.92 8.13
C LEU A 6 12.25 16.42 7.98
N ALA A 7 11.68 15.57 8.84
CA ALA A 7 11.77 14.10 8.69
C ALA A 7 10.62 13.50 7.84
N ALA A 8 9.67 14.34 7.40
CA ALA A 8 8.47 13.91 6.70
C ALA A 8 8.65 13.30 5.29
N PRO A 9 9.75 13.51 4.53
CA PRO A 9 9.85 12.86 3.23
C PRO A 9 10.49 11.46 3.28
N VAL A 10 11.01 10.99 4.45
CA VAL A 10 11.80 9.74 4.51
C VAL A 10 11.24 8.71 5.52
N THR A 11 10.38 9.09 6.47
CA THR A 11 9.65 8.13 7.33
C THR A 11 8.24 7.79 6.82
N ALA A 12 7.85 8.37 5.68
CA ALA A 12 6.54 8.21 5.05
C ALA A 12 6.18 6.77 4.60
N PRO A 13 7.10 5.92 4.10
CA PRO A 13 6.70 4.60 3.60
C PRO A 13 6.27 3.64 4.72
N VAL A 14 7.05 3.59 5.82
CA VAL A 14 6.82 2.66 6.94
C VAL A 14 5.62 3.09 7.78
N ALA A 15 5.40 4.40 7.93
CA ALA A 15 4.23 4.92 8.63
C ALA A 15 2.93 4.69 7.84
N GLY A 16 2.99 4.74 6.50
CA GLY A 16 1.86 4.47 5.62
C GLY A 16 1.30 3.05 5.76
N ILE A 17 2.17 2.04 5.77
CA ILE A 17 1.76 0.62 5.91
C ILE A 17 1.10 0.36 7.27
N ARG A 18 1.67 0.89 8.35
CA ARG A 18 1.10 0.76 9.71
C ARG A 18 -0.27 1.45 9.82
N PHE A 19 -0.43 2.62 9.21
CA PHE A 19 -1.71 3.34 9.19
C PHE A 19 -2.78 2.54 8.43
N ILE A 20 -2.43 1.95 7.29
CA ILE A 20 -3.33 1.09 6.50
C ILE A 20 -3.73 -0.16 7.30
N LEU A 21 -2.79 -0.81 8.00
CA LEU A 21 -3.07 -1.96 8.87
C LEU A 21 -4.06 -1.64 10.00
N GLU A 22 -3.93 -0.46 10.60
CA GLU A 22 -4.84 -0.01 11.66
C GLU A 22 -6.25 0.28 11.12
N GLN A 23 -6.37 0.85 9.92
CA GLN A 23 -7.68 1.10 9.29
C GLN A 23 -8.43 -0.19 8.91
N ILE A 24 -7.72 -1.23 8.49
CA ILE A 24 -8.34 -2.49 8.03
C ILE A 24 -8.80 -3.35 9.22
N ARG A 25 -8.09 -3.29 10.35
CA ARG A 25 -8.56 -3.91 11.60
C ARG A 25 -9.95 -3.40 12.02
N THR A 26 -10.30 -2.18 11.65
CA THR A 26 -11.59 -1.55 11.99
C THR A 26 -12.73 -1.93 11.03
N MET A 27 -12.45 -2.59 9.89
CA MET A 27 -13.40 -2.72 8.76
C MET A 27 -13.80 -4.16 8.35
N ALA A 28 -13.68 -5.15 9.23
CA ALA A 28 -14.18 -6.50 8.94
C ALA A 28 -15.70 -6.47 8.62
N GLU A 29 -16.23 -6.99 7.51
CA GLU A 29 -16.27 -8.44 7.23
C GLU A 29 -16.56 -8.84 5.75
N ARG A 30 -16.50 -7.98 4.72
CA ARG A 30 -16.84 -8.43 3.34
C ARG A 30 -15.90 -8.04 2.21
N GLU A 31 -14.98 -7.10 2.45
CA GLU A 31 -14.04 -6.59 1.43
C GLU A 31 -12.60 -7.14 1.62
N LEU A 32 -12.39 -7.94 2.67
CA LEU A 32 -11.07 -8.36 3.17
C LEU A 32 -10.23 -9.14 2.17
N LEU A 33 -10.80 -10.05 1.37
CA LEU A 33 -10.00 -11.00 0.59
C LEU A 33 -9.16 -10.32 -0.51
N ASP A 34 -9.71 -9.30 -1.16
CA ASP A 34 -8.99 -8.53 -2.18
C ASP A 34 -8.03 -7.51 -1.56
N GLU A 35 -8.41 -6.91 -0.43
CA GLU A 35 -7.55 -5.98 0.30
C GLU A 35 -6.36 -6.69 0.96
N ASP A 36 -6.55 -7.90 1.46
CA ASP A 36 -5.51 -8.73 2.06
C ASP A 36 -4.49 -9.17 1.01
N ARG A 37 -4.94 -9.53 -0.20
CA ARG A 37 -4.04 -9.88 -1.31
C ARG A 37 -3.20 -8.69 -1.78
N ILE A 38 -3.81 -7.51 -1.93
CA ILE A 38 -3.08 -6.28 -2.28
C ILE A 38 -2.05 -5.94 -1.19
N ARG A 39 -2.41 -6.11 0.08
CA ARG A 39 -1.50 -5.88 1.21
C ARG A 39 -0.31 -6.82 1.18
N GLU A 40 -0.53 -8.10 0.90
CA GLU A 40 0.54 -9.09 0.79
C GLU A 40 1.50 -8.72 -0.36
N GLU A 41 0.97 -8.33 -1.53
CA GLU A 41 1.80 -7.87 -2.65
C GLU A 41 2.65 -6.63 -2.28
N LEU A 42 2.07 -5.63 -1.60
CA LEU A 42 2.80 -4.43 -1.16
C LEU A 42 3.86 -4.74 -0.10
N LEU A 43 3.58 -5.67 0.82
CA LEU A 43 4.52 -6.09 1.84
C LEU A 43 5.74 -6.79 1.21
N LEU A 44 5.50 -7.71 0.28
CA LEU A 44 6.57 -8.38 -0.46
C LEU A 44 7.40 -7.38 -1.26
N LEU A 45 6.75 -6.40 -1.91
CA LEU A 45 7.45 -5.34 -2.64
C LEU A 45 8.35 -4.49 -1.71
N GLN A 46 7.89 -4.19 -0.50
CA GLN A 46 8.67 -3.47 0.52
C GLN A 46 9.88 -4.28 0.99
N ILE A 47 9.72 -5.58 1.19
CA ILE A 47 10.85 -6.47 1.58
C ILE A 47 11.91 -6.47 0.47
N ARG A 48 11.50 -6.59 -0.80
CA ARG A 48 12.42 -6.54 -1.94
C ARG A 48 13.21 -5.23 -2.03
N LEU A 49 12.56 -4.10 -1.72
CA LEU A 49 13.24 -2.80 -1.63
C LEU A 49 14.24 -2.78 -0.46
N GLN A 50 13.87 -3.31 0.70
CA GLN A 50 14.73 -3.36 1.89
C GLN A 50 15.95 -4.26 1.70
N ASP A 51 15.79 -5.38 0.99
CA ASP A 51 16.87 -6.30 0.65
C ASP A 51 17.74 -5.77 -0.50
N GLY A 52 17.37 -4.62 -1.10
CA GLY A 52 18.09 -4.00 -2.21
C GLY A 52 17.94 -4.75 -3.53
N GLU A 53 16.94 -5.63 -3.66
CA GLU A 53 16.62 -6.33 -4.90
C GLU A 53 16.02 -5.42 -5.98
N ILE A 54 15.38 -4.32 -5.55
CA ILE A 54 14.79 -3.30 -6.40
C ILE A 54 15.17 -1.90 -5.90
N SER A 55 15.25 -0.95 -6.81
CA SER A 55 15.41 0.48 -6.53
C SER A 55 14.11 1.13 -6.04
N GLU A 56 14.22 2.34 -5.48
CA GLU A 56 13.06 3.15 -5.10
C GLU A 56 12.19 3.51 -6.31
N GLU A 57 12.79 3.78 -7.47
CA GLU A 57 12.07 4.03 -8.71
C GLU A 57 11.28 2.80 -9.17
N GLU A 58 11.89 1.61 -9.12
CA GLU A 58 11.22 0.35 -9.46
C GLU A 58 10.10 -0.01 -8.48
N TYR A 59 10.29 0.31 -7.19
CA TYR A 59 9.25 0.19 -6.18
C TYR A 59 8.05 1.08 -6.52
N ALA A 60 8.27 2.37 -6.81
CA ALA A 60 7.20 3.33 -7.08
C ALA A 60 6.36 2.96 -8.33
N VAL A 61 7.01 2.42 -9.36
CA VAL A 61 6.33 1.90 -10.55
C VAL A 61 5.45 0.69 -10.19
N GLN A 62 6.02 -0.31 -9.51
CA GLN A 62 5.29 -1.52 -9.14
C GLN A 62 4.15 -1.25 -8.15
N GLU A 63 4.37 -0.35 -7.18
CA GLU A 63 3.33 0.09 -6.23
C GLU A 63 2.15 0.73 -6.98
N SER A 64 2.43 1.61 -7.94
CA SER A 64 1.41 2.27 -8.75
C SER A 64 0.57 1.28 -9.56
N GLU A 65 1.20 0.23 -10.09
CA GLU A 65 0.51 -0.85 -10.81
C GLU A 65 -0.39 -1.69 -9.90
N ILE A 66 0.08 -2.02 -8.69
CA ILE A 66 -0.72 -2.73 -7.68
C ILE A 66 -1.97 -1.91 -7.32
N ILE A 67 -1.81 -0.61 -7.08
CA ILE A 67 -2.93 0.29 -6.75
C ILE A 67 -3.88 0.48 -7.94
N ALA A 68 -3.36 0.57 -9.17
CA ALA A 68 -4.19 0.69 -10.37
C ALA A 68 -5.11 -0.54 -10.54
N ARG A 69 -4.56 -1.75 -10.39
CA ARG A 69 -5.34 -3.00 -10.44
C ARG A 69 -6.46 -3.04 -9.39
N LEU A 70 -6.19 -2.56 -8.17
CA LEU A 70 -7.22 -2.45 -7.13
C LEU A 70 -8.35 -1.50 -7.54
N ARG A 71 -8.03 -0.34 -8.11
CA ARG A 71 -9.02 0.65 -8.56
C ARG A 71 -9.89 0.08 -9.68
N GLU A 72 -9.30 -0.62 -10.64
CA GLU A 72 -10.03 -1.27 -11.73
C GLU A 72 -10.96 -2.37 -11.22
N ALA A 73 -10.48 -3.23 -10.32
CA ALA A 73 -11.28 -4.29 -9.72
C ALA A 73 -12.49 -3.73 -8.94
N ARG A 74 -12.29 -2.64 -8.18
CA ARG A 74 -13.38 -1.93 -7.49
C ARG A 74 -14.36 -1.29 -8.47
N ALA A 75 -13.86 -0.64 -9.53
CA ALA A 75 -14.70 0.04 -10.52
C ALA A 75 -15.58 -0.94 -11.32
N LEU A 76 -15.06 -2.12 -11.66
CA LEU A 76 -15.83 -3.17 -12.34
C LEU A 76 -16.96 -3.69 -11.45
N ARG A 77 -16.69 -3.92 -10.15
CA ARG A 77 -17.70 -4.37 -9.18
C ARG A 77 -18.80 -3.34 -8.93
N GLN A 78 -18.47 -2.05 -8.89
CA GLN A 78 -19.47 -0.98 -8.72
C GLN A 78 -20.38 -0.79 -9.93
N ARG A 79 -19.93 -1.18 -11.14
CA ARG A 79 -20.75 -1.12 -12.38
C ARG A 79 -21.63 -2.35 -12.60
N GLY A 80 -21.32 -3.47 -11.92
CA GLY A 80 -22.07 -4.72 -12.01
C GLY A 80 -23.04 -4.96 -10.85
N GLY A 81 -23.27 -3.96 -10.00
CA GLY A 81 -24.21 -4.01 -8.87
C GLY A 81 -25.49 -3.22 -9.13
#